data_AF-A0A1G1HP60-F1
#
_entry.id   AF-A0A1G1HP60-F1
#
_cell.length_a   1.000
_cell.length_b   1.000
_cell.length_c   1.000
_cell.angle_alpha   90.00
_cell.angle_beta   90.00
_cell.angle_gamma   90.00
#
_symmetry.space_group_name_H-M   'P 1'
#
loop_
_entity.id
_entity.type
_entity.pdbx_description
1 polymer ?
#
loop_
_entity_poly.entity_id
_entity_poly.type
_entity_poly.pdbx_seq_one_letter_code
_entity_poly.pdbx_strand_id
1 'polypeptide(L)'
;MKAKKNLIVVGDRVLIEPDEKGDRTSTGLYLPPTVKEKDKVQGGYVVKIGPGYPVHDPNVIIEEPWSTKKKQELKYIPLQAAEGDYALFLKDAAVE
;
A
#
# COMPACT_ATOMS: atom_id res chain seq x y z
N MET A 1 7.42 -22.39 -8.74
CA MET A 1 7.12 -21.74 -7.44
C MET A 1 7.75 -20.35 -7.44
N LYS A 2 6.95 -19.28 -7.59
CA LYS A 2 7.45 -17.91 -7.55
C LYS A 2 7.88 -17.64 -6.11
N ALA A 3 9.16 -17.37 -5.87
CA ALA A 3 9.68 -17.11 -4.53
C ALA A 3 8.86 -15.98 -3.88
N LYS A 4 8.06 -16.30 -2.86
CA LYS A 4 7.34 -15.30 -2.06
C LYS A 4 8.39 -14.50 -1.29
N LYS A 5 8.91 -13.43 -1.90
CA LYS A 5 9.57 -12.37 -1.14
C LYS A 5 8.50 -11.85 -0.17
N ASN A 6 8.72 -12.07 1.12
CA ASN A 6 7.82 -11.59 2.17
C ASN A 6 8.02 -10.07 2.31
N LEU A 7 7.42 -9.31 1.40
CA LEU A 7 7.35 -7.85 1.49
C LEU A 7 6.45 -7.49 2.67
N ILE A 8 6.95 -6.65 3.58
CA ILE A 8 6.17 -6.08 4.67
C ILE A 8 5.96 -4.62 4.32
N VAL A 9 4.70 -4.19 4.29
CA VAL A 9 4.33 -2.80 4.06
C VAL A 9 4.32 -2.08 5.40
N VAL A 10 4.97 -0.94 5.50
CA VAL A 10 5.15 -0.18 6.74
C VAL A 10 4.45 1.18 6.62
N GLY A 11 3.89 1.66 7.72
CA GLY A 11 3.16 2.93 7.79
C GLY A 11 1.82 2.88 7.07
N ASP A 12 1.46 4.00 6.43
CA ASP A 12 0.19 4.27 5.75
C ASP A 12 0.19 3.87 4.26
N ARG A 13 1.04 2.91 3.88
CA ARG A 13 1.23 2.52 2.48
C ARG A 13 0.42 1.29 2.11
N VAL A 14 0.21 1.12 0.82
CA VAL A 14 -0.50 -0.02 0.23
C VAL A 14 0.35 -0.58 -0.91
N LEU A 15 0.50 -1.91 -0.95
CA LEU A 15 1.13 -2.61 -2.05
C LEU A 15 0.05 -3.05 -3.03
N ILE A 16 0.17 -2.59 -4.28
CA ILE A 16 -0.80 -2.86 -5.35
C ILE A 16 -0.09 -3.68 -6.44
N GLU A 17 -0.75 -4.72 -6.93
CA GLU A 17 -0.38 -5.40 -8.17
C GLU A 17 -1.08 -4.67 -9.32
N PRO A 18 -0.33 -3.90 -10.15
CA PRO A 18 -0.93 -3.12 -11.23
C PRO A 18 -1.47 -4.05 -12.33
N ASP A 19 -2.57 -3.63 -12.93
CA ASP A 19 -3.12 -4.34 -14.10
C ASP A 19 -2.16 -4.19 -15.29
N GLU A 20 -1.96 -5.30 -16.01
CA GLU A 20 -1.28 -5.24 -17.30
C GLU A 20 -2.15 -4.47 -18.30
N LYS A 21 -1.79 -3.21 -18.57
CA LYS A 21 -2.39 -2.46 -19.68
C LYS A 21 -1.96 -3.11 -21.00
N GLY A 22 -2.93 -3.76 -21.64
CA GLY A 22 -2.74 -4.46 -22.90
C GLY A 22 -2.10 -3.57 -23.96
N ASP A 23 -1.28 -4.16 -24.82
CA ASP A 23 -0.63 -3.47 -25.95
C ASP A 23 -1.63 -3.00 -27.01
N ARG A 24 -2.92 -3.35 -26.87
CA ARG A 24 -3.95 -3.09 -27.88
C ARG A 24 -5.13 -2.33 -27.27
N THR A 25 -5.65 -1.40 -28.06
CA THR A 25 -6.94 -0.74 -27.79
C THR A 25 -8.09 -1.74 -27.91
N SER A 26 -9.29 -1.39 -27.43
CA SER A 26 -10.49 -2.22 -27.55
C SER A 26 -10.84 -2.59 -29.00
N THR A 27 -10.36 -1.82 -29.98
CA THR A 27 -10.54 -2.03 -31.42
C THR A 27 -9.37 -2.77 -32.08
N GLY A 28 -8.37 -3.21 -31.31
CA GLY A 28 -7.25 -4.03 -31.78
C GLY A 28 -6.02 -3.27 -32.29
N LEU A 29 -6.02 -1.94 -32.22
CA LEU A 29 -4.85 -1.12 -32.60
C LEU A 29 -3.77 -1.20 -31.53
N TYR A 30 -2.52 -1.38 -31.95
CA TYR A 30 -1.37 -1.35 -31.04
C TYR A 30 -1.11 0.06 -30.50
N LEU A 31 -0.93 0.15 -29.19
CA LEU A 31 -0.56 1.39 -28.52
C LEU A 31 0.95 1.58 -28.57
N PRO A 32 1.46 2.72 -29.09
CA PRO A 32 2.88 3.04 -28.99
C PRO A 32 3.25 3.29 -27.51
N PRO A 33 4.51 3.04 -27.12
CA PRO A 33 4.97 3.17 -25.73
C PRO A 33 4.72 4.57 -25.16
N THR A 34 4.78 5.62 -25.99
CA THR A 34 4.54 7.02 -25.62
C THR A 34 3.13 7.26 -25.05
N VAL A 35 2.13 6.45 -25.42
CA VAL A 35 0.77 6.59 -24.87
C VAL A 35 0.67 5.91 -23.50
N LYS A 36 1.35 4.78 -23.31
CA LYS A 36 1.37 4.06 -22.01
C LYS A 36 2.00 4.90 -20.91
N GLU A 37 3.03 5.67 -21.22
CA GLU A 37 3.71 6.56 -20.27
C GLU A 37 2.89 7.82 -19.95
N LYS A 38 2.02 8.27 -20.86
CA LYS A 38 1.15 9.43 -20.65
C LYS A 38 -0.03 9.14 -19.71
N ASP A 39 -0.37 7.87 -19.53
CA ASP A 39 -1.44 7.47 -18.62
C ASP A 39 -1.00 7.63 -17.17
N LYS A 40 -1.29 8.82 -16.62
CA LYS A 40 -0.98 9.17 -15.23
C LYS A 40 -1.71 8.32 -14.20
N VAL A 41 -2.88 7.77 -14.56
CA VAL A 41 -3.71 6.93 -13.68
C VAL A 41 -3.58 5.47 -14.09
N GLN A 42 -3.33 4.62 -13.10
CA GLN A 42 -3.30 3.16 -13.22
C GLN A 42 -4.26 2.54 -12.22
N GLY A 43 -4.64 1.29 -12.50
CA GLY A 43 -5.48 0.48 -11.65
C GLY A 43 -4.77 -0.82 -11.31
N GLY A 44 -5.20 -1.46 -10.23
CA GLY A 44 -4.68 -2.75 -9.80
C GLY A 44 -5.32 -3.22 -8.49
N TYR A 45 -4.94 -4.42 -8.06
CA TYR A 45 -5.47 -5.03 -6.84
C TYR A 45 -4.52 -4.84 -5.66
N VAL A 46 -5.08 -4.54 -4.49
CA VAL A 46 -4.33 -4.43 -3.24
C VAL A 46 -3.89 -5.82 -2.77
N VAL A 47 -2.57 -6.02 -2.68
CA VAL A 47 -1.98 -7.29 -2.24
C VAL A 47 -1.67 -7.27 -0.74
N LYS A 48 -1.21 -6.12 -0.23
CA LYS A 48 -0.88 -5.94 1.19
C LYS A 48 -1.12 -4.50 1.63
N ILE A 49 -1.45 -4.35 2.89
CA ILE A 49 -1.63 -3.05 3.53
C ILE A 49 -0.60 -2.85 4.65
N GLY A 50 -0.21 -1.59 4.87
CA GLY A 50 0.55 -1.20 6.04
C GLY A 50 -0.32 -1.10 7.29
N PRO A 51 0.30 -1.00 8.48
CA PRO A 51 -0.40 -0.87 9.76
C PRO A 51 -1.22 0.43 9.89
N GLY A 52 -0.95 1.44 9.05
CA GLY A 52 -1.62 2.73 9.07
C GLY A 52 -0.87 3.78 9.89
N TYR A 53 -1.60 4.74 10.47
CA TYR A 53 -1.01 5.89 11.13
C TYR A 53 -0.72 5.60 12.61
N PRO A 54 0.52 5.79 13.10
CA PRO A 54 0.82 5.62 14.51
C PRO A 54 0.12 6.70 15.33
N VAL A 55 -0.56 6.29 16.39
CA VAL A 55 -1.17 7.21 17.36
C VAL A 55 -0.47 7.10 18.70
N HIS A 56 -0.19 8.27 19.29
CA HIS A 56 0.30 8.34 20.65
C HIS A 56 -0.87 8.06 21.60
N ASP A 57 -0.73 7.07 22.48
CA ASP A 57 -1.70 6.84 23.54
C ASP A 57 -1.37 7.78 24.72
N PRO A 58 -2.24 8.76 25.02
CA PRO A 58 -1.99 9.72 26.11
C PRO A 58 -2.05 9.08 27.50
N ASN A 59 -2.56 7.86 27.65
CA ASN A 59 -2.65 7.18 28.95
C ASN A 59 -1.33 6.53 29.41
N VAL A 60 -0.31 6.52 28.55
CA VAL A 60 1.01 5.89 28.85
C VAL A 60 1.80 6.69 29.91
N ILE A 61 1.38 7.90 30.26
CA ILE A 61 2.08 8.79 31.20
C ILE A 61 1.90 8.36 32.67
N ILE A 62 1.04 7.39 32.99
CA ILE A 62 0.71 7.04 34.40
C ILE A 62 1.35 5.72 34.89
N GLU A 63 2.10 4.97 34.06
CA GLU A 63 2.78 3.75 34.56
C GLU A 63 4.13 4.08 35.23
N GLU A 64 4.19 3.79 36.53
CA GLU A 64 5.29 4.12 37.42
C GLU A 64 6.63 3.48 36.97
N PRO A 65 7.79 4.16 37.13
CA PRO A 65 9.08 3.77 36.54
C PRO A 65 9.63 2.38 36.92
N TRP A 66 9.05 1.75 37.94
CA TRP A 66 9.50 0.47 38.51
C TRP A 66 8.69 -0.74 38.01
N SER A 67 7.58 -0.53 37.31
CA SER A 67 6.76 -1.61 36.75
C SER A 67 7.36 -2.13 35.44
N THR A 68 7.78 -3.40 35.43
CA THR A 68 8.48 -4.03 34.29
C THR A 68 7.50 -4.45 33.16
N LYS A 69 6.54 -3.61 32.78
CA LYS A 69 5.75 -3.84 31.56
C LYS A 69 6.49 -3.26 30.36
N LYS A 70 7.33 -4.14 29.82
CA LYS A 70 8.09 -3.94 28.59
C LYS A 70 7.16 -3.71 27.40
N LYS A 71 7.60 -2.76 26.57
CA LYS A 71 7.18 -2.44 25.20
C LYS A 71 5.92 -1.57 25.14
N GLN A 72 6.17 -0.28 24.98
CA GLN A 72 5.24 0.72 24.46
C GLN A 72 4.44 0.11 23.30
N GLU A 73 3.19 -0.29 23.54
CA GLU A 73 2.30 -0.82 22.50
C GLU A 73 1.91 0.36 21.59
N LEU A 74 2.62 0.50 20.49
CA LEU A 74 2.29 1.47 19.44
C LEU A 74 0.91 1.10 18.87
N LYS A 75 -0.09 1.91 19.17
CA LYS A 75 -1.41 1.81 18.55
C LYS A 75 -1.36 2.46 17.17
N TYR A 76 -2.07 1.86 16.22
CA TYR A 76 -2.20 2.40 14.87
C TYR A 76 -3.68 2.58 14.53
N ILE A 77 -3.98 3.64 13.79
CA ILE A 77 -5.26 3.77 13.08
C ILE A 77 -5.09 3.04 11.73
N PRO A 78 -5.87 1.99 11.47
CA PRO A 78 -5.73 1.20 10.24
C PRO A 78 -6.12 2.02 9.00
N LEU A 79 -5.64 1.56 7.84
CA LEU A 79 -6.04 2.11 6.54
C LEU A 79 -7.47 1.68 6.20
N GLN A 80 -8.15 2.49 5.38
CA GLN A 80 -9.48 2.15 4.85
C GLN A 80 -9.43 1.01 3.82
N ALA A 81 -8.34 0.90 3.06
CA ALA A 81 -8.17 -0.13 2.05
C ALA A 81 -7.92 -1.51 2.69
N ALA A 82 -8.48 -2.56 2.09
CA ALA A 82 -8.29 -3.94 2.48
C ALA A 82 -7.54 -4.74 1.40
N GLU A 83 -6.94 -5.87 1.80
CA GLU A 83 -6.38 -6.83 0.84
C GLU A 83 -7.49 -7.36 -0.07
N GLY A 84 -7.25 -7.31 -1.38
CA GLY A 84 -8.22 -7.71 -2.42
C GLY A 84 -9.03 -6.56 -3.03
N ASP A 85 -8.96 -5.35 -2.49
CA ASP A 85 -9.65 -4.19 -3.07
C ASP A 85 -9.03 -3.80 -4.42
N TYR A 86 -9.86 -3.26 -5.31
CA TYR A 86 -9.39 -2.63 -6.55
C TYR A 86 -9.14 -1.14 -6.32
N ALA A 87 -7.91 -0.70 -6.57
CA ALA A 87 -7.48 0.67 -6.32
C ALA A 87 -7.08 1.37 -7.62
N LEU A 88 -7.52 2.62 -7.77
CA LEU A 88 -7.01 3.55 -8.77
C LEU A 88 -5.97 4.46 -8.12
N PHE A 89 -4.81 4.58 -8.73
CA PHE A 89 -3.70 5.36 -8.19
C PHE A 89 -2.96 6.10 -9.30
N LEU A 90 -2.24 7.15 -8.92
CA LEU A 90 -1.39 7.91 -9.81
C LEU A 90 -0.03 7.24 -9.90
N LYS A 91 0.44 6.95 -11.13
CA LYS A 91 1.76 6.36 -11.36
C LYS A 91 2.87 7.23 -10.79
N ASP A 92 2.76 8.54 -10.97
CA ASP A 92 3.75 9.54 -10.54
C ASP A 92 3.93 9.61 -9.01
N ALA A 93 2.90 9.19 -8.24
CA ALA A 93 2.95 9.17 -6.79
C ALA A 93 3.33 7.77 -6.23
N ALA A 94 3.35 6.75 -7.07
CA ALA A 94 3.70 5.40 -6.69
C ALA A 94 5.23 5.22 -6.62
N VAL A 95 5.65 4.26 -5.81
CA VAL A 95 7.06 3.85 -5.70
C VAL A 95 7.20 2.49 -6.38
N GLU A 96 8.07 2.40 -7.39
CA GLU A 96 8.40 1.17 -8.13
C GLU A 96 9.50 0.34 -7.43
#